data_AF-A0A842UKH8-F1
#
_entry.id   AF-A0A842UKH8-F1
#
_cell.length_a   1.000
_cell.length_b   1.000
_cell.length_c   1.000
_cell.angle_alpha   90.00
_cell.angle_beta   90.00
_cell.angle_gamma   90.00
#
_symmetry.space_group_name_H-M   'P 1'
#
loop_
_entity.id
_entity.type
_entity.pdbx_description
1 polymer ?
#
loop_
_entity_poly.entity_id
_entity_poly.type
_entity_poly.pdbx_seq_one_letter_code
_entity_poly.pdbx_strand_id
1 'polypeptide(L)'
;MKKLLLGLMLMVLLFGSFFLNIFIHEYGHYTVADYYELNPTVHFDSTAPADSKFALYLPDAFTSYSSSGEVLTKQDATIAFAGPLVNLIFALSVCGIYVCLPRKRKTVKMQMCFAMLAIPAFLSFIVNLLPIGFSDGAIILSALGI
;
A
#
# COMPACT_ATOMS: atom_id res chain seq x y z
N MET A 1 -30.78 13.44 5.94
CA MET A 1 -30.01 13.74 4.71
C MET A 1 -28.54 14.10 4.97
N LYS A 2 -28.19 15.16 5.72
CA LYS A 2 -26.78 15.57 5.95
C LYS A 2 -25.87 14.49 6.57
N LYS A 3 -26.37 13.68 7.51
CA LYS A 3 -25.62 12.58 8.13
C LYS A 3 -25.37 11.41 7.18
N LEU A 4 -26.36 11.10 6.33
CA LEU A 4 -26.25 10.06 5.30
C LEU A 4 -25.18 10.42 4.27
N LEU A 5 -25.19 11.66 3.78
CA LEU A 5 -24.17 12.15 2.85
C LEU A 5 -22.76 12.10 3.45
N LEU A 6 -22.61 12.51 4.71
CA LEU A 6 -21.32 12.40 5.40
C LEU A 6 -20.85 10.94 5.51
N GLY A 7 -21.75 10.02 5.86
CA GLY A 7 -21.44 8.59 5.91
C GLY A 7 -20.98 8.05 4.55
N LEU A 8 -21.66 8.44 3.47
CA LEU A 8 -21.31 8.04 2.11
C LEU A 8 -19.95 8.61 1.68
N MET A 9 -19.66 9.88 2.00
CA MET A 9 -18.35 10.48 1.75
C MET A 9 -17.22 9.78 2.51
N LEU A 10 -17.44 9.43 3.78
CA LEU A 10 -16.46 8.70 4.59
C LEU A 10 -16.24 7.27 4.06
N MET A 11 -17.29 6.61 3.59
CA MET A 11 -17.20 5.31 2.94
C MET A 11 -16.36 5.40 1.66
N VAL A 12 -16.65 6.36 0.78
CA VAL A 12 -15.86 6.60 -0.44
C VAL A 12 -14.40 6.90 -0.11
N LEU A 13 -14.14 7.70 0.93
CA LEU A 13 -12.78 8.00 1.37
C LEU A 13 -12.07 6.74 1.87
N LEU A 14 -12.73 5.91 2.66
CA LEU A 14 -12.17 4.67 3.17
C LEU A 14 -11.83 3.71 2.03
N PHE A 15 -12.77 3.43 1.12
CA PHE A 15 -12.49 2.56 -0.03
C PHE A 15 -11.40 3.15 -0.91
N GLY A 16 -11.50 4.43 -1.28
CA GLY A 16 -10.50 5.13 -2.07
C GLY A 16 -9.12 5.12 -1.44
N SER A 17 -9.02 5.14 -0.10
CA SER A 17 -7.74 5.04 0.61
C SER A 17 -7.07 3.68 0.42
N PHE A 18 -7.82 2.58 0.35
CA PHE A 18 -7.26 1.25 0.08
C PHE A 18 -6.70 1.17 -1.33
N PHE A 19 -7.45 1.64 -2.32
CA PHE A 19 -6.96 1.71 -3.71
C PHE A 19 -5.70 2.58 -3.79
N LEU A 20 -5.76 3.81 -3.28
CA LEU A 20 -4.61 4.72 -3.28
C LEU A 20 -3.39 4.07 -2.65
N ASN A 21 -3.58 3.37 -1.53
CA ASN A 21 -2.52 2.68 -0.83
C ASN A 21 -1.89 1.54 -1.68
N ILE A 22 -2.69 0.75 -2.39
CA ILE A 22 -2.18 -0.26 -3.32
C ILE A 22 -1.39 0.41 -4.46
N PHE A 23 -1.94 1.47 -5.05
CA PHE A 23 -1.27 2.20 -6.13
C PHE A 23 0.09 2.77 -5.72
N ILE A 24 0.19 3.46 -4.58
CA ILE A 24 1.46 4.05 -4.14
C ILE A 24 2.47 2.97 -3.75
N HIS A 25 2.01 1.83 -3.24
CA HIS A 25 2.83 0.68 -2.88
C HIS A 25 3.52 0.09 -4.12
N GLU A 26 2.72 -0.27 -5.13
CA GLU A 26 3.24 -0.78 -6.40
C GLU A 26 4.13 0.24 -7.11
N TYR A 27 3.78 1.52 -7.04
CA TYR A 27 4.62 2.58 -7.59
C TYR A 27 5.98 2.68 -6.88
N GLY A 28 6.04 2.32 -5.59
CA GLY A 28 7.29 2.20 -4.84
C GLY A 28 8.20 1.11 -5.40
N HIS A 29 7.67 -0.09 -5.63
CA HIS A 29 8.40 -1.17 -6.29
C HIS A 29 8.86 -0.77 -7.68
N TYR A 30 7.94 -0.22 -8.48
CA TYR A 30 8.21 0.24 -9.83
C TYR A 30 9.37 1.24 -9.86
N THR A 31 9.33 2.26 -9.01
CA THR A 31 10.35 3.32 -9.00
C THR A 31 11.74 2.77 -8.69
N VAL A 32 11.85 1.82 -7.76
CA VAL A 32 13.15 1.24 -7.39
C VAL A 32 13.62 0.23 -8.44
N ALA A 33 12.71 -0.54 -9.04
CA ALA A 33 13.06 -1.44 -10.14
C ALA A 33 13.49 -0.68 -11.40
N ASP A 34 12.87 0.47 -11.69
CA ASP A 34 13.23 1.36 -12.80
C ASP A 34 14.59 2.01 -12.58
N TYR A 35 14.89 2.41 -11.34
CA TYR A 35 16.23 2.87 -10.96
C TYR A 35 17.33 1.83 -11.21
N TYR A 36 17.00 0.54 -11.12
CA TYR A 36 17.89 -0.56 -11.49
C TYR A 36 17.82 -0.95 -12.98
N GLU A 37 17.09 -0.20 -13.81
CA GLU A 37 16.93 -0.42 -15.25
C GLU A 37 16.32 -1.80 -15.59
N LEU A 38 15.50 -2.36 -14.69
CA LEU A 38 14.90 -3.71 -14.84
C LEU A 38 13.63 -3.72 -15.70
N ASN A 39 13.30 -2.61 -16.35
CA ASN A 39 12.11 -2.41 -17.19
C ASN A 39 10.80 -2.85 -16.49
N PRO A 40 10.45 -2.25 -15.34
CA PRO A 40 9.28 -2.67 -14.59
C PRO A 40 7.97 -2.34 -15.29
N THR A 41 6.93 -3.11 -14.98
CA THR A 41 5.54 -2.88 -15.39
C THR A 41 4.59 -3.14 -14.22
N VAL A 42 3.69 -2.19 -13.97
CA VAL A 42 2.63 -2.37 -12.97
C VAL A 42 1.41 -3.01 -13.64
N HIS A 43 0.95 -4.12 -13.09
CA HIS A 43 -0.25 -4.81 -13.51
C HIS A 43 -1.34 -4.63 -12.46
N PHE A 44 -2.56 -4.40 -12.94
CA PHE A 44 -3.76 -4.42 -12.11
C PHE A 44 -4.62 -5.57 -12.61
N ASP A 45 -4.60 -6.67 -11.88
CA ASP A 45 -5.44 -7.81 -12.18
C ASP A 45 -6.76 -7.70 -11.40
N SER A 46 -7.85 -7.66 -12.15
CA SER A 46 -9.21 -7.64 -11.60
C SER A 46 -9.80 -9.05 -11.47
N THR A 47 -9.04 -10.11 -11.76
CA THR A 47 -9.54 -11.48 -11.72
C THR A 47 -9.75 -11.95 -10.29
N ALA A 48 -11.02 -12.09 -9.92
CA ALA A 48 -11.44 -12.59 -8.62
C ALA A 48 -11.21 -14.11 -8.50
N PRO A 49 -10.85 -14.64 -7.31
CA PRO A 49 -11.33 -15.96 -6.93
C PRO A 49 -12.85 -15.88 -6.77
N ALA A 50 -13.59 -16.58 -7.62
CA ALA A 50 -15.05 -16.56 -7.71
C ALA A 50 -15.80 -17.06 -6.44
N ASP A 51 -15.09 -17.51 -5.40
CA ASP A 51 -15.68 -18.35 -4.34
C ASP A 51 -15.78 -17.72 -2.95
N SER A 52 -15.31 -16.49 -2.72
CA SER A 52 -15.37 -15.89 -1.37
C SER A 52 -16.60 -15.00 -1.18
N LYS A 53 -17.65 -15.54 -0.54
CA LYS A 53 -18.94 -14.87 -0.22
C LYS A 53 -18.83 -13.62 0.69
N PHE A 54 -17.62 -13.25 1.14
CA PHE A 54 -17.37 -12.12 2.06
C PHE A 54 -16.09 -11.33 1.74
N ALA A 55 -15.41 -11.56 0.61
CA ALA A 55 -14.21 -10.77 0.30
C ALA A 55 -14.61 -9.38 -0.21
N LEU A 56 -14.09 -8.35 0.45
CA LEU A 56 -14.00 -7.03 -0.15
C LEU A 56 -13.14 -7.19 -1.42
N TYR A 57 -13.73 -7.02 -2.61
CA TYR A 57 -12.98 -7.05 -3.86
C TYR A 57 -12.02 -5.87 -3.88
N LEU A 58 -10.77 -6.11 -3.52
CA LEU A 58 -9.66 -5.21 -3.80
C LEU A 58 -8.98 -5.77 -5.06
N PRO A 59 -8.65 -4.93 -6.05
CA PRO A 59 -7.92 -5.37 -7.23
C PRO A 59 -6.58 -5.94 -6.77
N ASP A 60 -6.19 -7.07 -7.36
CA ASP A 60 -4.84 -7.55 -7.21
C ASP A 60 -3.94 -6.64 -8.03
N ALA A 61 -2.82 -6.21 -7.46
CA ALA A 61 -1.88 -5.35 -8.16
C ALA A 61 -0.48 -5.84 -7.86
N PHE A 62 0.36 -5.87 -8.88
CA PHE A 62 1.73 -6.32 -8.74
C PHE A 62 2.64 -5.63 -9.74
N THR A 63 3.89 -5.45 -9.34
CA THR A 63 4.95 -4.94 -10.20
C THR A 63 5.79 -6.09 -10.71
N SER A 64 5.81 -6.29 -12.03
CA SER A 64 6.69 -7.24 -12.71
C SER A 64 7.95 -6.51 -13.20
N TYR A 65 9.09 -7.19 -13.26
CA TYR A 65 10.33 -6.65 -13.82
C TYR A 65 11.22 -7.79 -14.32
N SER A 66 12.14 -7.48 -15.22
CA SER A 66 13.09 -8.45 -15.78
C SER A 66 14.27 -8.67 -14.82
N SER A 67 14.36 -9.85 -14.22
CA SER A 67 15.55 -10.27 -13.45
C SER A 67 16.42 -11.20 -14.28
N SER A 68 17.74 -11.03 -14.23
CA SER A 68 18.70 -11.77 -15.04
C SER A 68 18.94 -13.23 -14.58
N GLY A 69 18.24 -13.72 -13.56
CA GLY A 69 18.37 -15.10 -13.07
C GLY A 69 17.16 -15.56 -12.25
N GLU A 70 17.08 -16.88 -12.01
CA GLU A 70 16.01 -17.50 -11.21
C GLU A 70 16.19 -17.30 -9.70
N VAL A 71 17.35 -16.82 -9.26
CA VAL A 71 17.71 -16.65 -7.85
C VAL A 71 17.52 -15.20 -7.44
N LEU A 72 16.71 -14.97 -6.41
CA LEU A 72 16.51 -13.66 -5.81
C LEU A 72 17.83 -13.10 -5.23
N THR A 73 18.08 -11.83 -5.49
CA THR A 73 19.28 -11.10 -5.11
C THR A 73 18.97 -10.01 -4.09
N LYS A 74 20.00 -9.41 -3.50
CA LYS A 74 19.85 -8.23 -2.63
C LYS A 74 19.16 -7.04 -3.32
N GLN A 75 19.21 -6.96 -4.65
CA GLN A 75 18.46 -5.94 -5.40
C GLN A 75 16.95 -6.20 -5.29
N ASP A 76 16.51 -7.45 -5.43
CA ASP A 76 15.11 -7.86 -5.24
C ASP A 76 14.62 -7.57 -3.82
N ALA A 77 15.46 -7.79 -2.79
CA ALA A 77 15.13 -7.38 -1.42
C ALA A 77 14.88 -5.88 -1.30
N THR A 78 15.68 -5.06 -2.01
CA THR A 78 15.54 -3.60 -1.98
C THR A 78 14.25 -3.16 -2.68
N ILE A 79 13.94 -3.78 -3.82
CA ILE A 79 12.69 -3.54 -4.56
C ILE A 79 11.50 -3.93 -3.70
N ALA A 80 11.49 -5.13 -3.13
CA ALA A 80 10.42 -5.62 -2.25
C ALA A 80 10.25 -4.74 -0.99
N PHE A 81 11.32 -4.18 -0.43
CA PHE A 81 11.18 -3.27 0.71
C PHE A 81 10.60 -1.89 0.33
N ALA A 82 10.70 -1.48 -0.93
CA ALA A 82 10.30 -0.15 -1.38
C ALA A 82 8.80 0.11 -1.24
N GLY A 83 7.94 -0.82 -1.65
CA GLY A 83 6.49 -0.69 -1.55
C GLY A 83 6.00 -0.46 -0.11
N PRO A 84 6.35 -1.34 0.86
CA PRO A 84 6.00 -1.13 2.26
C PRO A 84 6.51 0.21 2.80
N LEU A 85 7.75 0.58 2.45
CA LEU A 85 8.35 1.82 2.91
C LEU A 85 7.59 3.06 2.41
N VAL A 86 7.13 3.07 1.16
CA VAL A 86 6.31 4.16 0.62
C VAL A 86 4.99 4.29 1.39
N ASN A 87 4.32 3.18 1.73
CA ASN A 87 3.11 3.22 2.55
C ASN A 87 3.37 3.79 3.95
N LEU A 88 4.49 3.42 4.57
CA LEU A 88 4.89 4.01 5.85
C LEU A 88 5.14 5.52 5.74
N ILE A 89 5.89 5.95 4.73
CA ILE A 89 6.16 7.38 4.48
C ILE A 89 4.85 8.15 4.27
N PHE A 90 3.90 7.58 3.52
CA PHE A 90 2.58 8.17 3.32
C PHE A 90 1.80 8.30 4.63
N ALA A 91 1.72 7.22 5.42
CA ALA A 91 1.04 7.23 6.72
C ALA A 91 1.64 8.28 7.67
N LEU A 92 2.98 8.34 7.76
CA LEU A 92 3.70 9.32 8.58
C LEU A 92 3.47 10.75 8.09
N SER A 93 3.42 10.97 6.77
CA SER A 93 3.16 12.28 6.18
C SER A 93 1.74 12.77 6.50
N VAL A 94 0.74 11.90 6.36
CA VAL A 94 -0.66 12.18 6.72
C VAL A 94 -0.78 12.51 8.22
N CYS A 95 -0.15 11.73 9.08
CA CYS A 95 -0.09 11.99 10.52
C CYS A 95 0.62 13.31 10.85
N GLY A 96 1.77 13.57 10.21
CA GLY A 96 2.56 14.80 10.39
C GLY A 96 1.74 16.04 10.05
N ILE A 97 1.06 16.04 8.89
CA ILE A 97 0.15 17.11 8.48
C ILE A 97 -0.93 17.34 9.55
N TYR A 98 -1.58 16.27 10.03
CA TYR A 98 -2.62 16.39 11.07
C TYR A 98 -2.09 16.96 12.40
N VAL A 99 -0.89 16.56 12.82
CA VAL A 99 -0.26 17.04 14.05
C VAL A 99 0.01 18.55 13.95
N CYS A 100 0.52 19.01 12.80
CA CYS A 100 0.84 20.42 12.53
C CYS A 100 -0.38 21.35 12.44
N LEU A 101 -1.61 20.82 12.30
CA LEU A 101 -2.81 21.65 12.27
C LEU A 101 -3.08 22.33 13.63
N PRO A 102 -3.51 23.60 13.66
CA PRO A 102 -3.88 24.28 14.90
C PRO A 102 -5.00 23.53 15.65
N ARG A 103 -4.90 23.37 16.98
CA ARG A 103 -5.91 22.68 17.80
C ARG A 103 -7.34 23.18 17.56
N LYS A 104 -7.53 24.49 17.40
CA LYS A 104 -8.85 25.10 17.13
C LYS A 104 -9.50 24.62 15.83
N ARG A 105 -8.74 24.02 14.90
CA ARG A 105 -9.22 23.47 13.63
C ARG A 105 -9.41 21.95 13.67
N LYS A 106 -9.01 21.26 14.75
CA LYS A 106 -9.10 19.80 14.89
C LYS A 106 -10.52 19.35 15.23
N THR A 107 -11.34 19.16 14.19
CA THR A 107 -12.68 18.58 14.35
C THR A 107 -12.62 17.06 14.34
N VAL A 108 -13.60 16.41 14.97
CA VAL A 108 -13.75 14.94 14.93
C VAL A 108 -13.87 14.41 13.50
N LYS A 109 -14.56 15.13 12.61
CA LYS A 109 -14.67 14.73 11.20
C LYS A 109 -13.30 14.70 10.51
N MET A 110 -12.48 15.71 10.78
CA MET A 110 -11.13 15.76 10.24
C MET A 110 -10.28 14.62 10.79
N GLN A 111 -10.36 14.33 12.09
CA GLN A 111 -9.70 13.16 12.69
C GLN A 111 -10.07 11.86 11.97
N MET A 112 -11.36 11.65 11.70
CA MET A 112 -11.82 10.47 10.96
C MET A 112 -11.22 10.42 9.55
N CYS A 113 -11.20 11.53 8.82
CA CYS A 113 -10.62 11.57 7.48
C CYS A 113 -9.12 11.23 7.46
N PHE A 114 -8.35 11.82 8.39
CA PHE A 114 -6.92 11.52 8.50
C PHE A 114 -6.68 10.07 8.93
N ALA A 115 -7.46 9.55 9.88
CA ALA A 115 -7.38 8.16 10.30
C ALA A 115 -7.71 7.18 9.16
N MET A 116 -8.72 7.48 8.34
CA MET A 116 -9.09 6.68 7.18
C MET A 116 -8.00 6.63 6.10
N LEU A 117 -7.09 7.60 6.04
CA LEU A 117 -5.94 7.58 5.13
C LEU A 117 -4.72 6.91 5.75
N ALA A 118 -4.41 7.23 7.01
CA ALA A 118 -3.19 6.78 7.67
C ALA A 118 -3.26 5.31 8.12
N ILE A 119 -4.41 4.86 8.64
CA ILE A 119 -4.53 3.49 9.19
C ILE A 119 -4.36 2.43 8.10
N PRO A 120 -5.04 2.50 6.95
CA PRO A 120 -4.85 1.50 5.89
C PRO A 120 -3.40 1.43 5.41
N ALA A 121 -2.73 2.58 5.26
CA ALA A 121 -1.33 2.62 4.84
C ALA A 121 -0.38 2.02 5.88
N PHE A 122 -0.59 2.33 7.16
CA PHE A 122 0.21 1.73 8.23
C PHE A 122 -0.02 0.23 8.35
N LEU A 123 -1.28 -0.23 8.24
CA LEU A 123 -1.59 -1.65 8.25
C LEU A 123 -0.98 -2.38 7.05
N SER A 124 -1.04 -1.78 5.85
CA SER A 124 -0.44 -2.36 4.66
C SER A 124 1.08 -2.47 4.76
N PHE A 125 1.76 -1.47 5.34
CA PHE A 125 3.18 -1.57 5.67
C PHE A 125 3.48 -2.80 6.54
N ILE A 126 2.71 -3.00 7.63
CA ILE A 126 2.92 -4.14 8.53
C ILE A 126 2.64 -5.47 7.82
N VAL A 127 1.48 -5.58 7.17
CA VAL A 127 1.03 -6.84 6.56
C VAL A 127 1.96 -7.28 5.43
N ASN A 128 2.44 -6.36 4.60
CA ASN A 128 3.34 -6.71 3.50
C ASN A 128 4.74 -7.13 4.00
N LEU A 129 5.18 -6.67 5.18
CA LEU A 129 6.43 -7.13 5.78
C LEU A 129 6.32 -8.49 6.49
N LEU A 130 5.11 -9.02 6.73
CA LEU A 130 4.96 -10.37 7.26
C LEU A 130 5.36 -11.39 6.17
N PRO A 131 6.22 -12.37 6.46
CA PRO A 131 6.69 -13.33 5.46
C PRO A 131 5.66 -14.44 5.23
N ILE A 132 4.58 -14.11 4.53
CA ILE A 132 3.43 -14.99 4.30
C ILE A 132 3.15 -15.04 2.79
N GLY A 133 3.26 -16.23 2.20
CA GLY A 133 2.98 -16.43 0.77
C GLY A 133 3.96 -15.64 -0.11
N PHE A 134 3.41 -14.87 -1.05
CA PHE A 134 4.17 -14.05 -2.01
C PHE A 134 4.32 -12.58 -1.57
N SER A 135 4.24 -12.31 -0.26
CA SER A 135 4.40 -10.94 0.26
C SER A 135 5.84 -10.43 0.10
N ASP A 136 6.00 -9.10 0.17
CA ASP A 136 7.32 -8.47 0.17
C ASP A 136 8.24 -9.01 1.26
N GLY A 137 7.70 -9.24 2.46
CA GLY A 137 8.45 -9.81 3.58
C GLY A 137 9.07 -11.17 3.24
N ALA A 138 8.36 -12.02 2.49
CA ALA A 138 8.87 -13.31 2.05
C ALA A 138 9.99 -13.15 1.01
N ILE A 139 9.83 -12.20 0.07
CA ILE A 139 10.86 -11.88 -0.94
C ILE A 139 12.12 -11.32 -0.26
N ILE A 140 11.97 -10.39 0.68
CA ILE A 140 13.09 -9.77 1.42
C ILE A 140 13.91 -10.84 2.14
N LEU A 141 13.27 -11.74 2.90
CA LEU A 141 13.98 -12.79 3.64
C LEU A 141 14.69 -13.77 2.68
N SER A 142 13.98 -14.24 1.65
CA SER A 142 14.52 -15.16 0.65
C SER A 142 15.74 -14.58 -0.08
N ALA A 143 15.65 -13.31 -0.48
CA ALA A 143 16.72 -12.58 -1.14
C ALA A 143 17.94 -12.28 -0.25
N LEU A 144 17.73 -12.21 1.07
CA LEU A 144 18.80 -12.03 2.06
C LEU A 144 19.40 -13.35 2.56
N GLY A 145 18.80 -14.50 2.21
CA GLY A 145 19.23 -15.82 2.65
C GLY A 145 18.90 -16.13 4.10
N ILE A 146 17.79 -15.58 4.62
CA ILE A 146 17.27 -15.78 5.97
C ILE A 146 15.98 -16.60 5.89
#